data_AF-A0A6N8S9Z0-F1
#
_entry.id   AF-A0A6N8S9Z0-F1
#
_cell.length_a   1.000
_cell.length_b   1.000
_cell.length_c   1.000
_cell.angle_alpha   90.00
_cell.angle_beta   90.00
_cell.angle_gamma   90.00
#
_symmetry.space_group_name_H-M   'P 1'
#
loop_
_entity.id
_entity.type
_entity.pdbx_description
1 polymer ?
#
loop_
_entity_poly.entity_id
_entity_poly.type
_entity_poly.pdbx_seq_one_letter_code
_entity_poly.pdbx_strand_id
1 'polypeptide(L)' 'MSNPDQVTEFQYRVVISDEERYSIWPTYKDIPFGWRDGGFAGPKQACLDHISEVWTDMRPLALRRLMDGDAAAQPRQE' A
#
# COMPACT_ATOMS: atom_id res chain seq x y z
N MET A 1 2.39 17.83 10.99
CA MET A 1 3.65 17.19 11.45
C MET A 1 3.86 15.95 10.58
N SER A 2 4.54 16.09 9.44
CA SER A 2 4.98 14.95 8.60
C SER A 2 6.45 14.71 8.92
N ASN A 3 6.79 13.53 9.41
CA ASN A 3 8.15 13.22 9.86
C ASN A 3 9.08 13.09 8.64
N PRO A 4 10.07 13.99 8.43
CA PRO A 4 10.89 14.03 7.22
C PRO A 4 12.08 13.05 7.24
N ASP A 5 12.24 12.23 8.30
CA ASP A 5 13.47 11.50 8.57
C ASP A 5 13.25 9.98 8.71
N GLN A 6 12.98 9.31 7.60
CA GLN A 6 13.12 7.85 7.52
C GLN A 6 13.47 7.43 6.08
N VAL A 7 14.51 8.01 5.46
CA VAL A 7 15.16 7.36 4.30
C VAL A 7 15.94 6.19 4.86
N THR A 8 15.24 5.12 5.19
CA THR A 8 15.86 3.90 5.68
C THR A 8 16.45 3.18 4.49
N GLU A 9 17.78 3.21 4.33
CA GLU A 9 18.55 2.53 3.26
C GLU A 9 18.36 1.00 3.22
N PHE A 10 17.69 0.42 4.23
CA PHE A 10 17.36 -0.99 4.24
C PHE A 10 16.30 -1.32 3.17
N GLN A 11 16.52 -2.43 2.47
CA GLN A 11 15.52 -2.99 1.57
C GLN A 11 14.44 -3.74 2.36
N TYR A 12 13.20 -3.53 1.94
CA TYR A 12 12.01 -4.19 2.42
C TYR A 12 11.38 -4.97 1.28
N ARG A 13 10.60 -5.98 1.62
CA ARG A 13 9.72 -6.71 0.72
C ARG A 13 8.30 -6.61 1.24
N VAL A 14 7.35 -6.61 0.33
CA VAL A 14 5.94 -6.73 0.66
C VAL A 14 5.68 -8.18 1.01
N VAL A 15 4.98 -8.40 2.12
CA VAL A 15 4.53 -9.71 2.57
C VAL A 15 3.02 -9.68 2.77
N ILE A 16 2.40 -10.83 2.53
CA ILE A 16 0.96 -11.03 2.64
C ILE A 16 0.72 -12.13 3.66
N SER A 17 -0.15 -11.88 4.63
CA SER A 17 -0.58 -12.90 5.59
C SER A 17 -1.63 -13.82 4.98
N ASP A 18 -1.92 -14.93 5.64
CA ASP A 18 -3.03 -15.82 5.26
C ASP A 18 -4.42 -15.12 5.31
N GLU A 19 -4.54 -14.05 6.10
CA GLU A 19 -5.73 -13.20 6.20
C GLU A 19 -5.77 -12.08 5.14
N GLU A 20 -4.97 -12.18 4.07
CA GLU A 20 -4.87 -11.18 2.98
C GLU A 20 -4.47 -9.78 3.46
N ARG A 21 -3.73 -9.68 4.58
CA ARG A 21 -3.20 -8.39 5.06
C ARG A 21 -1.81 -8.14 4.51
N TYR A 22 -1.62 -6.94 3.98
CA TYR A 22 -0.33 -6.48 3.48
C TYR A 22 0.52 -5.87 4.60
N SER A 23 1.81 -6.16 4.58
CA SER A 23 2.81 -5.52 5.45
C SER A 23 4.17 -5.50 4.75
N ILE A 24 5.10 -4.71 5.28
CA ILE A 24 6.48 -4.70 4.82
C ILE A 24 7.37 -5.49 5.78
N TRP A 25 8.26 -6.30 5.23
CA TRP A 25 9.23 -7.09 5.98
C TRP A 25 10.65 -6.81 5.47
N PRO A 26 11.67 -6.67 6.34
CA PRO A 26 13.04 -6.47 5.89
C PRO A 26 13.54 -7.65 5.04
N THR A 27 14.25 -7.37 3.93
CA THR A 27 14.74 -8.43 3.04
C THR A 27 15.84 -9.29 3.66
N TYR A 28 16.59 -8.75 4.62
CA TYR A 28 17.67 -9.46 5.31
C TYR A 28 17.18 -10.45 6.38
N LYS A 29 15.87 -10.47 6.69
CA LYS A 29 15.27 -11.46 7.58
C LYS A 29 14.48 -12.48 6.77
N ASP A 30 14.50 -13.71 7.26
CA ASP A 30 13.63 -14.76 6.75
C ASP A 30 12.15 -14.44 7.03
N ILE A 31 11.26 -14.96 6.18
CA ILE A 31 9.82 -14.67 6.29
C ILE A 31 9.23 -15.57 7.38
N PRO A 32 8.54 -15.02 8.39
CA PRO A 32 7.94 -15.84 9.45
C PRO A 32 6.84 -16.75 8.90
N PHE A 33 6.62 -17.88 9.57
CA PHE A 33 5.56 -18.83 9.23
C PHE A 33 4.18 -18.13 9.24
N GLY A 34 3.36 -18.41 8.22
CA GLY A 34 2.04 -17.77 8.04
C GLY A 34 2.07 -16.48 7.21
N TRP A 35 3.27 -16.02 6.80
CA TRP A 35 3.44 -14.93 5.84
C TRP A 35 4.04 -15.45 4.55
N ARG A 36 3.71 -14.79 3.44
CA ARG A 36 4.17 -15.15 2.10
C ARG A 36 4.74 -13.92 1.40
N ASP A 37 5.66 -14.13 0.47
CA ASP A 37 6.23 -13.05 -0.34
C ASP A 37 5.15 -12.46 -1.26
N GLY A 38 5.01 -11.13 -1.24
CA GLY A 38 4.03 -10.38 -2.02
C GLY A 38 4.51 -10.02 -3.43
N GLY A 39 5.71 -10.44 -3.84
CA GLY A 39 6.24 -10.22 -5.18
C GLY A 39 6.84 -8.84 -5.43
N PHE A 40 6.92 -7.97 -4.41
CA PHE A 40 7.51 -6.64 -4.51
C PHE A 40 8.58 -6.40 -3.44
N ALA A 41 9.73 -5.87 -3.82
CA ALA A 41 10.80 -5.50 -2.89
C ALA A 41 11.47 -4.19 -3.32
N GLY A 42 11.82 -3.35 -2.34
CA GLY A 42 12.40 -2.04 -2.57
C GLY A 42 12.62 -1.27 -1.28
N PRO A 43 12.93 0.03 -1.37
CA PRO A 43 13.00 0.88 -0.19
C PRO A 43 11.64 0.95 0.52
N LYS A 44 11.65 1.27 1.82
CA LYS A 44 10.45 1.36 2.67
C LYS A 44 9.31 2.12 2.00
N GLN A 45 9.60 3.30 1.46
CA GLN A 45 8.60 4.16 0.83
C GLN A 45 7.98 3.53 -0.42
N ALA A 46 8.78 2.90 -1.28
CA ALA A 46 8.25 2.23 -2.48
C ALA A 46 7.37 1.03 -2.13
N CYS A 47 7.72 0.26 -1.08
CA CYS A 47 6.89 -0.85 -0.62
C CYS A 47 5.56 -0.35 -0.04
N LEU A 48 5.59 0.75 0.73
CA LEU A 48 4.37 1.35 1.28
C LEU A 48 3.49 1.94 0.18
N ASP A 49 4.08 2.55 -0.84
CA ASP A 49 3.36 3.09 -2.00
C ASP A 49 2.69 1.96 -2.79
N HIS A 50 3.44 0.88 -3.09
CA HIS A 50 2.89 -0.32 -3.71
C HIS A 50 1.75 -0.92 -2.88
N ILE A 51 1.93 -1.08 -1.56
CA ILE A 51 0.85 -1.52 -0.67
C ILE A 51 -0.34 -0.57 -0.75
N SER A 52 -0.13 0.75 -0.76
CA SER A 52 -1.22 1.72 -0.88
C SER A 52 -1.96 1.62 -2.20
N GLU A 53 -1.32 1.19 -3.29
CA GLU A 53 -1.89 0.99 -4.63
C GLU A 53 -2.61 -0.37 -4.79
N VAL A 54 -2.08 -1.44 -4.20
CA VAL A 54 -2.72 -2.78 -4.27
C VAL A 54 -3.76 -2.98 -3.17
N TRP A 55 -3.52 -2.40 -1.99
CA TRP A 55 -4.41 -2.41 -0.83
C TRP A 55 -5.30 -1.16 -0.80
N THR A 56 -5.55 -0.53 -1.96
CA THR A 56 -6.59 0.50 -2.11
C THR A 56 -7.99 -0.09 -2.19
N ASP A 57 -8.11 -1.43 -2.25
CA ASP A 57 -9.38 -2.13 -2.27
C ASP A 57 -9.84 -2.60 -0.89
N MET A 58 -9.81 -1.69 0.09
CA MET A 58 -10.53 -1.86 1.36
C MET A 58 -12.01 -1.47 1.26
N ARG A 59 -12.52 -1.26 0.03
CA ARG A 59 -13.92 -0.90 -0.20
C ARG A 59 -14.78 -2.17 -0.23
N PRO A 60 -15.83 -2.30 0.60
CA PRO A 60 -16.90 -3.23 0.25
C PRO A 60 -17.41 -2.84 -1.15
N LEU A 61 -17.73 -3.84 -1.99
CA LEU A 61 -18.16 -3.74 -3.41
C LEU A 61 -19.08 -2.56 -3.77
N ALA A 62 -19.81 -2.00 -2.80
CA ALA A 62 -20.72 -0.87 -2.94
C ALA A 62 -20.08 0.47 -3.34
N LEU A 63 -18.84 0.79 -2.93
CA LEU A 63 -18.26 2.12 -3.18
C LEU A 63 -17.55 2.25 -4.54
N ARG A 64 -17.43 1.16 -5.31
CA ARG A 64 -16.84 1.18 -6.67
C ARG A 64 -17.77 1.77 -7.73
N ARG A 65 -19.07 1.92 -7.46
CA ARG A 65 -20.06 2.47 -8.41
C ARG A 65 -20.27 3.99 -8.33
N LEU A 66 -19.73 4.67 -7.33
CA LEU A 66 -19.96 6.13 -7.13
C LEU A 66 -18.85 7.01 -7.74
N MET A 67 -17.68 6.47 -8.06
CA MET A 67 -16.51 7.26 -8.53
C MET A 67 -16.22 7.17 -10.03
N ASP A 68 -17.02 6.42 -10.79
CA ASP A 68 -17.06 6.56 -12.26
C ASP A 68 -17.95 7.76 -12.69
N GLY A 69 -18.61 8.43 -11.73
CA GLY A 69 -19.57 9.51 -11.98
C GLY A 69 -19.11 10.94 -11.66
N ASP A 70 -17.93 11.16 -11.05
CA ASP A 70 -17.56 12.47 -10.48
C ASP A 70 -16.27 13.09 -11.07
N ALA A 71 -15.86 12.66 -12.27
CA ALA A 71 -14.82 13.33 -13.06
C ALA A 71 -15.35 14.51 -13.90
N ALA A 72 -16.54 15.04 -13.59
CA ALA A 72 -17.10 16.18 -14.28
C ALA A 72 -17.95 17.05 -13.36
N ALA A 73 -17.30 17.87 -12.53
CA ALA A 73 -17.59 19.30 -12.41
C ALA A 73 -16.97 19.88 -11.13
N GLN A 74 -15.82 20.52 -11.29
CA GLN A 74 -15.64 21.79 -10.61
C GLN A 74 -15.61 22.87 -11.69
N PRO A 75 -16.39 23.94 -11.50
CA PRO A 75 -15.71 25.21 -11.35
C PRO A 75 -16.09 25.91 -10.04
N ARG A 76 -15.05 26.45 -9.40
CA ARG A 76 -15.16 27.58 -8.47
C ARG A 76 -15.89 28.73 -9.18
N GLN A 77 -16.79 29.42 -8.47
CA GLN A 77 -17.02 30.87 -8.30
C GLN A 77 -18.36 30.94 -7.51
N GLU A 78 -18.46 31.62 -6.36
CA GLU A 78 -18.53 33.08 -6.17
C GLU A 78 -18.30 33.46 -4.70
#